data_AF-A0A810E1G4-F1
#
_entry.id   AF-A0A810E1G4-F1
#
_cell.length_a   1.000
_cell.length_b   1.000
_cell.length_c   1.000
_cell.angle_alpha   90.00
_cell.angle_beta   90.00
_cell.angle_gamma   90.00
#
_symmetry.space_group_name_H-M   'P 1'
#
loop_
_entity.id
_entity.type
_entity.pdbx_description
1 polymer ?
#
loop_
_entity_poly.entity_id
_entity_poly.type
_entity_poly.pdbx_seq_one_letter_code
_entity_poly.pdbx_strand_id
1 'polypeptide(L)'
;MLVEAAWSYRHKPAVRGEIAKRQEELNPQIQLISWKAQERLHTKYRKLVQRGKAKNLAVAAVARELCGFVWAVACEVESAAAH
;
A
#
# COMPACT_ATOMS: atom_id res chain seq x y z
N MET A 1 -5.61 4.48 12.42
CA MET A 1 -4.60 5.12 11.55
C MET A 1 -4.61 4.66 10.08
N LEU A 2 -5.29 3.57 9.68
CA LEU A 2 -5.28 3.12 8.28
C LEU A 2 -6.06 4.01 7.30
N VAL A 3 -7.13 4.67 7.77
CA VAL A 3 -7.88 5.64 6.93
C VAL A 3 -7.00 6.83 6.55
N GLU A 4 -6.22 7.35 7.50
CA GLU A 4 -5.26 8.44 7.25
C GLU A 4 -4.16 8.02 6.28
N ALA A 5 -3.57 6.84 6.48
CA ALA A 5 -2.58 6.30 5.55
C ALA A 5 -3.16 6.10 4.14
N ALA A 6 -4.42 5.65 4.04
CA ALA A 6 -5.07 5.38 2.77
C ALA A 6 -5.23 6.63 1.88
N TRP A 7 -5.21 7.84 2.46
CA TRP A 7 -5.21 9.08 1.68
C TRP A 7 -3.97 9.24 0.80
N SER A 8 -2.84 8.62 1.13
CA SER A 8 -1.61 8.69 0.33
C SER A 8 -1.79 8.09 -1.07
N TYR A 9 -2.60 7.02 -1.21
CA TYR A 9 -2.86 6.35 -2.49
C TYR A 9 -3.71 7.17 -3.49
N ARG A 10 -4.17 8.36 -3.11
CA ARG A 10 -4.75 9.31 -4.09
C ARG A 10 -3.71 9.80 -5.10
N HIS A 11 -2.44 9.78 -4.71
CA HIS A 11 -1.31 10.20 -5.53
C HIS A 11 -0.74 9.03 -6.34
N LYS A 12 -0.08 9.35 -7.46
CA LYS A 12 0.54 8.34 -8.31
C LYS A 12 1.65 7.61 -7.54
N PRO A 13 1.73 6.27 -7.60
CA PRO A 13 2.82 5.49 -7.03
C PRO A 13 4.18 5.97 -7.50
N ALA A 14 5.10 6.15 -6.57
CA ALA A 14 6.50 6.47 -6.85
C ALA A 14 7.39 6.02 -5.69
N VAL A 15 8.55 5.46 -6.02
CA VAL A 15 9.63 5.18 -5.07
C VAL A 15 10.75 6.18 -5.37
N ARG A 16 10.95 7.16 -4.47
CA ARG A 16 11.90 8.26 -4.64
C ARG A 16 12.42 8.75 -3.29
N GLY A 17 13.59 9.40 -3.31
CA GLY A 17 14.16 10.07 -2.14
C GLY A 17 14.33 9.12 -0.96
N GLU A 18 13.83 9.51 0.21
CA GLU A 18 13.92 8.71 1.42
C GLU A 18 13.20 7.36 1.32
N ILE A 19 12.12 7.25 0.54
CA ILE A 19 11.40 5.98 0.39
C ILE A 19 12.29 4.95 -0.30
N ALA A 20 13.06 5.37 -1.32
CA ALA A 20 14.00 4.49 -2.01
C ALA A 20 15.11 4.02 -1.04
N LYS A 21 15.73 4.96 -0.34
CA LYS A 21 16.79 4.68 0.64
C LYS A 21 16.33 3.69 1.72
N ARG A 22 15.13 3.87 2.26
CA ARG A 22 14.56 2.97 3.28
C ARG A 22 14.24 1.58 2.74
N GLN A 23 14.07 1.42 1.43
CA GLN A 23 13.79 0.11 0.82
C GLN A 23 15.05 -0.66 0.47
N GLU A 24 16.21 0.00 0.31
CA GLU A 24 17.47 -0.65 -0.10
C GLU A 24 17.87 -1.83 0.81
N GLU A 25 17.61 -1.71 2.12
CA GLU A 25 17.96 -2.73 3.11
C GLU A 25 16.84 -3.76 3.37
N LEU A 26 15.67 -3.61 2.72
CA LEU A 26 14.53 -4.50 2.94
C LEU A 26 14.60 -5.75 2.06
N ASN A 27 14.08 -6.86 2.58
CA ASN A 27 13.90 -8.10 1.81
C ASN A 27 13.17 -7.81 0.48
N PRO A 28 13.68 -8.29 -0.67
CA PRO A 28 13.05 -8.12 -1.98
C PRO A 28 11.57 -8.51 -2.05
N GLN A 29 11.14 -9.53 -1.30
CA GLN A 29 9.73 -9.93 -1.23
C GLN A 29 8.87 -8.86 -0.56
N ILE A 30 9.36 -8.24 0.51
CA ILE A 30 8.68 -7.11 1.17
C ILE A 30 8.57 -5.93 0.21
N GLN A 31 9.64 -5.63 -0.55
CA GLN A 31 9.61 -4.56 -1.56
C GLN A 31 8.56 -4.85 -2.65
N LEU A 32 8.46 -6.10 -3.11
CA LEU A 32 7.47 -6.53 -4.10
C LEU A 32 6.04 -6.39 -3.59
N ILE A 33 5.77 -6.82 -2.35
CA ILE A 33 4.45 -6.67 -1.71
C ILE A 33 4.09 -5.18 -1.58
N SER A 34 5.03 -4.36 -1.13
CA SER A 34 4.87 -2.91 -1.00
C SER A 34 4.54 -2.24 -2.34
N TRP A 35 5.26 -2.60 -3.41
CA TRP A 35 5.02 -2.05 -4.74
C TRP A 35 3.64 -2.46 -5.28
N LYS A 36 3.28 -3.75 -5.15
CA LYS A 36 1.96 -4.26 -5.53
C LYS A 36 0.83 -3.55 -4.77
N ALA A 37 1.04 -3.23 -3.49
CA ALA A 37 0.10 -2.45 -2.70
C ALA A 37 -0.10 -1.04 -3.29
N GLN A 38 1.00 -0.33 -3.59
CA GLN A 38 0.95 1.01 -4.18
C GLN A 38 0.13 1.04 -5.48
N GLU A 39 0.45 0.17 -6.43
CA GLU A 39 -0.23 0.14 -7.73
C GLU A 39 -1.71 -0.21 -7.60
N ARG A 40 -2.02 -1.26 -6.82
CA ARG A 40 -3.39 -1.76 -6.67
C ARG A 40 -4.27 -0.76 -5.93
N LEU A 41 -3.80 -0.21 -4.82
CA LEU A 41 -4.58 0.70 -3.98
C LEU A 41 -4.80 2.06 -4.68
N HIS A 42 -3.80 2.57 -5.40
CA HIS A 42 -3.96 3.75 -6.25
C HIS A 42 -5.02 3.51 -7.34
N THR A 43 -4.92 2.38 -8.04
CA THR A 43 -5.88 2.01 -9.08
C THR A 43 -7.29 1.89 -8.52
N LYS A 44 -7.45 1.28 -7.33
CA LYS A 44 -8.75 1.16 -6.65
C LYS A 44 -9.34 2.52 -6.32
N TYR A 45 -8.55 3.42 -5.73
CA TYR A 45 -8.99 4.79 -5.44
C TYR A 45 -9.47 5.48 -6.72
N ARG A 46 -8.64 5.47 -7.77
CA ARG A 46 -8.94 6.11 -9.06
C ARG A 46 -10.23 5.55 -9.68
N LYS A 47 -10.40 4.23 -9.72
CA LYS A 47 -11.61 3.58 -10.26
C LYS A 47 -12.87 3.97 -9.50
N LEU A 48 -12.82 4.04 -8.17
CA LEU A 48 -13.98 4.41 -7.35
C LEU A 48 -14.37 5.87 -7.56
N VAL A 49 -13.39 6.78 -7.56
CA VAL A 49 -13.65 8.21 -7.80
C VAL A 49 -14.14 8.47 -9.22
N GLN A 50 -13.56 7.80 -10.23
CA GLN A 50 -14.02 7.89 -11.63
C GLN A 50 -15.46 7.40 -11.81
N ARG A 51 -15.93 6.47 -10.97
CA ARG A 51 -17.33 6.02 -10.93
C ARG A 51 -18.24 6.96 -10.12
N GLY A 52 -17.78 8.15 -9.76
CA GLY A 52 -18.55 9.15 -9.02
C GLY A 52 -18.71 8.87 -7.52
N LYS A 53 -17.96 7.92 -6.94
CA LYS A 53 -18.02 7.67 -5.50
C LYS A 53 -17.35 8.80 -4.72
N ALA A 54 -17.93 9.16 -3.57
CA ALA A 54 -17.35 10.14 -2.66
C ALA A 54 -15.94 9.72 -2.22
N LYS A 55 -15.03 10.69 -2.11
CA LYS A 55 -13.61 10.44 -1.77
C LYS A 55 -13.47 9.65 -0.46
N ASN A 56 -14.25 10.00 0.56
CA ASN A 56 -14.22 9.32 1.86
C ASN A 56 -14.60 7.83 1.74
N LEU A 57 -15.58 7.50 0.89
CA LEU A 57 -15.96 6.11 0.63
C LEU A 57 -14.85 5.36 -0.11
N ALA A 58 -14.20 6.01 -1.09
CA ALA A 58 -13.07 5.43 -1.80
C ALA A 58 -11.88 5.16 -0.85
N VAL A 59 -11.53 6.12 0.01
CA VAL A 59 -10.47 5.99 1.03
C VAL A 59 -10.80 4.87 2.02
N ALA A 60 -12.04 4.78 2.51
CA ALA A 60 -12.45 3.69 3.39
C ALA A 60 -12.37 2.31 2.72
N ALA A 61 -12.65 2.21 1.42
CA ALA A 61 -12.50 0.96 0.67
C ALA A 61 -11.03 0.59 0.40
N VAL A 62 -10.15 1.59 0.27
CA VAL A 62 -8.70 1.42 0.17
C VAL A 62 -8.12 0.99 1.51
N ALA A 63 -8.51 1.62 2.63
CA ALA A 63 -8.03 1.29 3.96
C ALA A 63 -8.31 -0.18 4.34
N ARG A 64 -9.50 -0.69 4.01
CA ARG A 64 -9.84 -2.11 4.23
C ARG A 64 -8.93 -3.07 3.46
N GLU A 65 -8.54 -2.69 2.25
CA GLU A 65 -7.65 -3.52 1.44
C GLU A 65 -6.18 -3.38 1.86
N LEU A 66 -5.79 -2.18 2.34
CA LEU A 66 -4.48 -1.93 2.92
C LEU A 66 -4.19 -2.88 4.10
N CYS A 67 -5.19 -3.20 4.94
CA CYS A 67 -5.02 -4.20 6.01
C CYS A 67 -4.44 -5.52 5.49
N GLY A 68 -4.89 -5.99 4.33
CA GLY A 68 -4.43 -7.25 3.74
C GLY A 68 -2.96 -7.18 3.29
N PHE A 69 -2.52 -6.03 2.79
CA PHE A 69 -1.11 -5.83 2.44
C PHE A 69 -0.21 -5.72 3.67
N VAL A 70 -0.68 -5.05 4.74
CA VAL A 70 0.03 -5.00 6.02
C VAL A 70 0.20 -6.42 6.58
N TRP A 71 -0.86 -7.23 6.54
CA TRP A 71 -0.80 -8.64 6.93
C TRP A 71 0.20 -9.45 6.09
N ALA A 72 0.17 -9.28 4.76
CA ALA A 72 1.11 -9.98 3.87
C ALA A 72 2.58 -9.64 4.18
N VAL A 73 2.89 -8.37 4.49
CA VAL A 73 4.23 -7.98 4.94
C VAL A 73 4.57 -8.61 6.29
N ALA A 74 3.64 -8.64 7.25
CA ALA A 74 3.86 -9.27 8.56
C ALA A 74 4.21 -10.76 8.42
N CYS A 75 3.49 -11.51 7.59
CA CYS A 75 3.79 -12.92 7.33
C CYS A 75 5.18 -13.13 6.69
N GLU A 76 5.60 -12.24 5.78
CA GLU A 76 6.93 -12.30 5.16
C GLU A 76 8.03 -12.03 6.19
N VAL A 77 7.82 -11.04 7.06
CA VAL A 77 8.76 -10.72 8.16
C VAL A 77 8.88 -11.90 9.13
N GLU A 78 7.77 -12.53 9.53
CA GLU A 78 7.77 -13.71 10.39
C GLU A 78 8.49 -14.90 9.74
N SER A 79 8.27 -15.12 8.44
CA SER A 79 8.91 -16.21 7.69
C SER A 79 10.43 -16.00 7.57
N ALA A 80 10.86 -14.76 7.37
CA ALA A 80 12.27 -14.39 7.32
C ALA A 80 12.97 -14.49 8.69
N ALA A 81 12.25 -14.27 9.80
CA ALA A 81 12.79 -14.39 11.16
C ALA A 81 12.91 -15.85 11.66
N ALA A 82 12.23 -16.78 11.00
CA ALA A 82 12.25 -18.21 11.33
C ALA A 82 13.44 -18.98 10.71
N HIS A 83 14.28 -18.31 9.93
CA HIS A 83 15.49 -18.84 9.28
C HIS A 83 16.74 -18.18 9.85
#